data_AF-A0A2S0KB76-F1
#
_entry.id   AF-A0A2S0KB76-F1
#
_cell.length_a   1.000
_cell.length_b   1.000
_cell.length_c   1.000
_cell.angle_alpha   90.00
_cell.angle_beta   90.00
_cell.angle_gamma   90.00
#
_symmetry.space_group_name_H-M   'P 1'
#
loop_
_entity.id
_entity.type
_entity.pdbx_description
1 polymer ?
#
loop_
_entity_poly.entity_id
_entity_poly.type
_entity_poly.pdbx_seq_one_letter_code
_entity_poly.pdbx_strand_id
1 'polypeptide(L)'
;MKKEQDMAPPRTGENRTCPVCGSEFYAVPSDDRRGHRRTYCSMTCRAEAYKGEGNPKWRGGTFVTASGYRMIHLPGHPHSDKAGYYEEHRHIVEQRIGRTLEPTECVHHLNHDRLDNRPENLQLMESWAEHQIAHAEYRDEPCGTCAAPVRRSKAHRRKWQRVFCSRSCAAAAGSVSNAAKAGAR
;
A
#
# COMPACT_ATOMS: atom_id res chain seq x y z
N MET A 1 -17.18 -29.33 71.21
CA MET A 1 -17.73 -29.04 69.87
C MET A 1 -16.75 -28.11 69.18
N LYS A 2 -15.82 -28.66 68.38
CA LYS A 2 -14.83 -27.85 67.65
C LYS A 2 -15.51 -27.39 66.35
N LYS A 3 -15.60 -26.07 66.17
CA LYS A 3 -16.16 -25.44 64.98
C LYS A 3 -15.44 -25.96 63.75
N GLU A 4 -16.20 -26.52 62.81
CA GLU A 4 -15.74 -26.79 61.45
C GLU A 4 -15.13 -25.51 60.90
N GLN A 5 -13.84 -25.59 60.60
CA GLN A 5 -13.07 -24.50 60.04
C GLN A 5 -13.53 -24.30 58.59
N ASP A 6 -13.71 -23.04 58.21
CA ASP A 6 -14.03 -22.57 56.86
C ASP A 6 -13.04 -23.15 55.83
N MET A 7 -13.37 -24.31 55.25
CA MET A 7 -12.63 -24.83 54.10
C MET A 7 -13.04 -24.04 52.88
N ALA A 8 -12.11 -23.25 52.33
CA ALA A 8 -12.32 -22.54 51.07
C ALA A 8 -12.86 -23.52 50.00
N PRO A 9 -13.83 -23.08 49.17
CA PRO A 9 -14.47 -23.97 48.20
C PRO A 9 -13.43 -24.68 47.33
N PRO A 10 -13.67 -25.95 46.96
CA PRO A 10 -12.72 -26.74 46.19
C PRO A 10 -12.42 -26.06 44.86
N ARG A 11 -11.15 -26.14 44.45
CA ARG A 11 -10.67 -25.65 43.16
C ARG A 11 -11.38 -26.41 42.03
N THR A 12 -12.19 -25.71 41.23
CA THR A 12 -13.04 -26.28 40.16
C THR A 12 -12.41 -26.34 38.77
N GLY A 13 -11.13 -25.97 38.67
CA GLY A 13 -10.38 -25.96 37.42
C GLY A 13 -9.61 -27.25 37.15
N GLU A 14 -8.87 -27.26 36.05
CA GLU A 14 -8.08 -28.41 35.60
C GLU A 14 -6.65 -27.99 35.21
N ASN A 15 -5.69 -28.90 35.37
CA ASN A 15 -4.34 -28.70 34.84
C ASN A 15 -4.31 -29.04 33.34
N ARG A 16 -3.65 -28.21 32.55
CA ARG A 16 -3.50 -28.34 31.10
C ARG A 16 -2.03 -28.18 30.72
N THR A 17 -1.62 -28.78 29.60
CA THR A 17 -0.28 -28.63 29.03
C THR A 17 -0.29 -27.59 27.91
N CYS A 18 0.62 -26.63 27.94
CA CYS A 18 0.73 -25.61 26.90
C CYS A 18 1.30 -26.21 25.59
N PRO A 19 0.62 -26.08 24.43
CA PRO A 19 1.13 -26.60 23.16
C PRO A 19 2.41 -25.93 22.66
N VAL A 20 2.76 -24.76 23.19
CA VAL A 20 3.89 -23.94 22.70
C VAL A 20 5.18 -24.24 23.48
N CYS A 21 5.10 -24.28 24.82
CA CYS A 21 6.28 -24.45 25.67
C CYS A 21 6.28 -25.76 26.47
N GLY A 22 5.19 -26.53 26.44
CA GLY A 22 5.06 -27.79 27.18
C GLY A 22 4.80 -27.63 28.68
N SER A 23 4.79 -26.42 29.23
CA SER A 23 4.58 -26.23 30.67
C SER A 23 3.14 -26.58 31.10
N GLU A 24 3.00 -27.19 32.26
CA GLU A 24 1.70 -27.38 32.90
C GLU A 24 1.17 -26.07 33.49
N PHE A 25 -0.13 -25.82 33.36
CA PHE A 25 -0.79 -24.66 33.91
C PHE A 25 -2.21 -24.99 34.36
N TYR A 26 -2.65 -24.36 35.45
CA TYR A 26 -4.00 -24.50 35.97
C TYR A 26 -4.95 -23.52 35.26
N ALA A 27 -6.07 -24.02 34.74
CA ALA A 27 -7.12 -23.23 34.09
C ALA A 27 -8.41 -23.31 34.89
N VAL A 28 -8.94 -22.15 35.29
CA VAL A 28 -10.23 -22.08 36.01
C VAL A 28 -11.40 -22.00 35.03
N PRO A 29 -12.62 -22.43 35.40
CA PRO A 29 -13.77 -22.36 34.49
C PRO A 29 -14.06 -20.95 33.95
N SER A 30 -13.72 -19.90 34.70
CA SER A 30 -13.87 -18.51 34.27
C SER A 30 -12.86 -18.05 33.20
N ASP A 31 -11.79 -18.81 32.97
CA ASP A 31 -10.86 -18.58 31.86
C ASP A 31 -11.48 -18.99 30.52
N ASP A 32 -12.44 -19.92 30.53
CA ASP A 32 -13.11 -20.45 29.35
C ASP A 32 -14.33 -19.58 28.98
N ARG A 33 -14.08 -18.30 28.66
CA ARG A 33 -15.15 -17.31 28.39
C ARG A 33 -15.78 -17.50 27.01
N ARG A 34 -17.12 -17.42 26.93
CA ARG A 34 -17.90 -17.41 25.67
C ARG A 34 -17.46 -18.51 24.68
N GLY A 35 -17.18 -19.72 25.19
CA GLY A 35 -16.76 -20.87 24.39
C GLY A 35 -15.28 -20.88 23.95
N HIS A 36 -14.47 -19.91 24.37
CA HIS A 36 -13.03 -19.89 24.11
C HIS A 36 -12.26 -20.50 25.27
N ARG A 37 -11.88 -21.78 25.12
CA ARG A 37 -11.07 -22.50 26.09
C ARG A 37 -9.67 -21.89 26.18
N ARG A 38 -9.14 -21.68 27.39
CA ARG A 38 -7.75 -21.24 27.61
C ARG A 38 -6.78 -22.36 27.24
N THR A 39 -6.11 -22.21 26.09
CA THR A 39 -5.20 -23.21 25.52
C THR A 39 -3.73 -23.04 25.94
N TYR A 40 -3.30 -21.80 26.24
CA TYR A 40 -1.89 -21.48 26.46
C TYR A 40 -1.64 -21.06 27.91
N CYS A 41 -0.46 -21.43 28.45
CA CYS A 41 -0.08 -21.12 29.83
C CYS A 41 0.13 -19.62 30.09
N SER A 42 0.39 -18.83 29.05
CA SER A 42 0.67 -17.41 29.15
C SER A 42 0.23 -16.64 27.91
N MET A 43 0.17 -15.30 28.03
CA MET A 43 -0.04 -14.42 26.88
C MET A 43 1.12 -14.48 25.88
N THR A 44 2.34 -14.77 26.34
CA THR A 44 3.52 -14.92 25.46
C THR A 44 3.42 -16.17 24.60
N CYS A 45 3.06 -17.32 25.18
CA CYS A 45 2.83 -18.54 24.43
C CYS A 45 1.65 -18.38 23.46
N ARG A 46 0.57 -17.71 23.89
CA ARG A 46 -0.53 -17.38 22.98
C ARG A 46 -0.05 -16.53 21.80
N ALA A 47 0.72 -15.46 22.06
CA ALA A 47 1.24 -14.61 21.01
C ALA A 47 2.11 -15.39 20.03
N GLU A 48 2.96 -16.30 20.53
CA GLU A 48 3.81 -17.17 19.69
C GLU A 48 2.99 -18.09 18.79
N ALA A 49 1.96 -18.73 19.33
CA ALA A 49 1.08 -19.60 18.55
C ALA A 49 0.34 -18.88 17.42
N TYR A 50 0.10 -17.58 17.57
CA TYR A 50 -0.61 -16.75 16.57
C TYR A 50 0.36 -15.87 15.74
N LYS A 51 1.59 -16.33 15.49
CA LYS A 51 2.53 -15.69 14.56
C LYS A 51 2.57 -16.43 13.22
N GLY A 52 2.73 -15.67 12.12
CA GLY A 52 2.87 -16.21 10.78
C GLY A 52 1.78 -17.23 10.45
N GLU A 53 2.17 -18.41 9.99
CA GLU A 53 1.28 -19.54 9.65
C GLU A 53 0.37 -20.00 10.81
N GLY A 54 0.77 -19.77 12.07
CA GLY A 54 -0.07 -20.10 13.23
C GLY A 54 -1.27 -19.15 13.41
N ASN A 55 -1.28 -18.01 12.72
CA ASN A 55 -2.40 -17.08 12.72
C ASN A 55 -3.40 -17.43 11.62
N PRO A 56 -4.66 -17.77 11.91
CA PRO A 56 -5.66 -18.08 10.88
C PRO A 56 -5.95 -16.93 9.91
N LYS A 57 -5.58 -15.70 10.27
CA LYS A 57 -5.70 -14.52 9.39
C LYS A 57 -4.49 -14.32 8.49
N TRP A 58 -3.41 -15.07 8.70
CA TRP A 58 -2.22 -15.03 7.87
C TRP A 58 -2.52 -15.59 6.49
N ARG A 59 -2.10 -14.86 5.46
CA ARG A 59 -2.31 -15.22 4.05
C ARG A 59 -0.97 -15.25 3.33
N GLY A 60 -0.07 -16.10 3.81
CA GLY A 60 1.29 -16.25 3.27
C GLY A 60 2.14 -14.98 3.37
N GLY A 61 1.81 -14.07 4.28
CA GLY A 61 2.54 -12.81 4.45
C GLY A 61 2.33 -11.82 3.31
N THR A 62 1.17 -11.88 2.65
CA THR A 62 0.82 -10.91 1.60
C THR A 62 -0.51 -10.23 1.88
N PHE A 63 -0.61 -8.97 1.50
CA PHE A 63 -1.87 -8.23 1.52
C PHE A 63 -1.86 -7.11 0.47
N VAL A 64 -3.04 -6.56 0.16
CA VAL A 64 -3.17 -5.41 -0.74
C VAL A 64 -3.51 -4.17 0.08
N THR A 65 -2.79 -3.08 -0.14
CA THR A 65 -3.03 -1.80 0.53
C THR A 65 -4.28 -1.11 -0.02
N ALA A 66 -4.81 -0.11 0.71
CA ALA A 66 -5.87 0.75 0.21
C ALA A 66 -5.46 1.55 -1.05
N SER A 67 -4.16 1.77 -1.27
CA SER A 67 -3.61 2.39 -2.47
C SER A 67 -3.47 1.42 -3.66
N GLY A 68 -3.78 0.13 -3.47
CA GLY A 68 -3.81 -0.88 -4.53
C GLY A 68 -2.48 -1.59 -4.78
N TYR A 69 -1.49 -1.47 -3.89
CA TYR A 69 -0.22 -2.18 -4.01
C TYR A 69 -0.24 -3.50 -3.24
N ARG A 70 0.37 -4.54 -3.82
CA ARG A 70 0.64 -5.78 -3.10
C ARG A 70 1.88 -5.64 -2.22
N MET A 71 1.72 -5.94 -0.93
CA MET A 71 2.78 -6.04 0.05
C MET A 71 3.19 -7.49 0.26
N ILE A 72 4.48 -7.74 0.43
CA ILE A 72 5.06 -9.04 0.75
C ILE A 72 5.88 -8.94 2.04
N HIS A 73 5.83 -9.98 2.87
CA HIS A 73 6.55 -10.04 4.13
C HIS A 73 8.02 -10.45 3.89
N LEU A 74 8.91 -9.46 3.93
CA LEU A 74 10.36 -9.57 3.79
C LEU A 74 11.05 -8.97 5.05
N PRO A 75 10.97 -9.67 6.20
CA PRO A 75 11.62 -9.19 7.41
C PRO A 75 13.13 -9.10 7.21
N GLY A 76 13.72 -7.95 7.56
CA GLY A 76 15.16 -7.69 7.40
C GLY A 76 15.56 -7.03 6.07
N HIS A 77 14.64 -6.85 5.12
CA HIS A 77 14.92 -6.04 3.95
C HIS A 77 15.12 -4.56 4.36
N PRO A 78 16.14 -3.84 3.84
CA PRO A 78 16.44 -2.47 4.27
C PRO A 78 15.28 -1.47 4.10
N HIS A 79 14.40 -1.73 3.12
CA HIS A 79 13.24 -0.89 2.82
C HIS A 79 11.92 -1.46 3.32
N SER A 80 11.94 -2.56 4.07
CA SER A 80 10.73 -3.07 4.72
C SER A 80 10.28 -2.12 5.84
N ASP A 81 8.98 -2.06 6.06
CA ASP A 81 8.40 -1.33 7.18
C ASP A 81 8.72 -2.00 8.54
N LYS A 82 8.25 -1.39 9.64
CA LYS A 82 8.46 -1.92 11.00
C LYS A 82 7.88 -3.32 11.22
N ALA A 83 6.92 -3.73 10.40
CA ALA A 83 6.29 -5.05 10.45
C ALA A 83 6.95 -6.03 9.44
N GLY A 84 8.01 -5.62 8.75
CA GLY A 84 8.74 -6.46 7.81
C GLY A 84 8.10 -6.52 6.42
N TYR A 85 7.21 -5.61 6.04
CA TYR A 85 6.57 -5.62 4.73
C TYR A 85 7.20 -4.65 3.74
N TYR A 86 7.29 -5.07 2.48
CA TYR A 86 7.78 -4.26 1.37
C TYR A 86 6.89 -4.44 0.13
N GLU A 87 6.92 -3.47 -0.78
CA GLU A 87 6.08 -3.49 -1.98
C GLU A 87 6.63 -4.51 -2.99
N GLU A 88 5.78 -5.44 -3.44
CA GLU A 88 6.20 -6.55 -4.30
C GLU A 88 6.81 -6.07 -5.62
N HIS A 89 6.17 -5.10 -6.27
CA HIS A 89 6.64 -4.56 -7.54
C HIS A 89 8.04 -3.95 -7.45
N ARG A 90 8.37 -3.30 -6.32
CA ARG A 90 9.72 -2.78 -6.07
C ARG A 90 10.72 -3.92 -5.89
N HIS A 91 10.36 -4.92 -5.08
CA HIS A 91 11.22 -6.07 -4.84
C HIS A 91 11.57 -6.85 -6.12
N ILE A 92 10.60 -7.05 -7.01
CA ILE A 92 10.82 -7.71 -8.31
C ILE A 92 11.83 -6.95 -9.17
N VAL A 93 11.76 -5.61 -9.18
CA VAL A 93 12.74 -4.78 -9.89
C VAL A 93 14.12 -4.86 -9.24
N GLU A 94 14.21 -4.84 -7.91
CA GLU A 94 15.48 -5.01 -7.18
C GLU A 94 16.15 -6.34 -7.49
N GLN A 95 15.39 -7.43 -7.51
CA GLN A 95 15.88 -8.76 -7.89
C GLN A 95 16.42 -8.76 -9.33
N ARG A 96 15.77 -8.02 -10.24
CA ARG A 96 16.20 -7.92 -11.65
C ARG A 96 17.49 -7.12 -11.82
N ILE A 97 17.69 -6.04 -11.07
CA ILE A 97 18.90 -5.19 -11.17
C ILE A 97 20.04 -5.64 -10.24
N GLY A 98 19.76 -6.53 -9.30
CA GLY A 98 20.77 -7.09 -8.37
C GLY A 98 21.19 -6.14 -7.25
N ARG A 99 20.41 -5.09 -6.96
CA ARG A 99 20.63 -4.15 -5.86
C ARG A 99 19.30 -3.57 -5.36
N THR A 100 19.32 -2.95 -4.18
CA THR A 100 18.18 -2.17 -3.68
C THR A 100 17.96 -0.91 -4.51
N LEU A 101 16.70 -0.44 -4.58
CA LEU A 101 16.37 0.81 -5.26
C LEU A 101 16.91 2.02 -4.49
N GLU A 102 17.39 3.01 -5.22
CA GLU A 102 17.76 4.31 -4.65
C GLU A 102 16.51 5.09 -4.23
N PRO A 103 16.63 6.05 -3.29
CA PRO A 103 15.50 6.87 -2.85
C PRO A 103 14.84 7.69 -3.97
N THR A 104 15.58 8.01 -5.03
CA THR A 104 15.08 8.75 -6.20
C THR A 104 14.36 7.87 -7.21
N GLU A 105 14.65 6.57 -7.19
CA GLU A 105 14.13 5.60 -8.15
C GLU A 105 12.70 5.19 -7.83
N CYS A 106 11.91 5.03 -8.88
CA CYS A 106 10.52 4.58 -8.78
C CYS A 106 10.19 3.55 -9.85
N VAL A 107 9.18 2.73 -9.56
CA VAL A 107 8.74 1.67 -10.47
C VAL A 107 7.38 2.03 -11.01
N HIS A 108 7.26 1.99 -12.34
CA HIS A 108 6.06 2.30 -13.09
C HIS A 108 5.42 1.03 -13.65
N HIS A 109 4.10 0.89 -13.48
CA HIS A 109 3.29 -0.15 -14.12
C HIS A 109 2.82 0.34 -15.50
N LEU A 110 3.33 -0.27 -16.57
CA LEU A 110 3.05 0.15 -17.97
C LEU A 110 1.56 0.06 -18.34
N ASN A 111 0.86 -0.96 -17.85
CA ASN A 111 -0.58 -1.14 -18.09
C ASN A 111 -1.47 -0.37 -17.09
N HIS A 112 -0.87 0.36 -16.14
CA HIS A 112 -1.54 1.09 -15.06
C HIS A 112 -2.35 0.21 -14.08
N ASP A 113 -2.17 -1.12 -14.11
CA ASP A 113 -2.68 -2.05 -13.12
C ASP A 113 -1.60 -2.32 -12.06
N ARG A 114 -1.82 -1.81 -10.85
CA ARG A 114 -0.88 -1.93 -9.72
C ARG A 114 -0.72 -3.35 -9.17
N LEU A 115 -1.61 -4.27 -9.55
CA LEU A 115 -1.56 -5.68 -9.11
C LEU A 115 -0.89 -6.59 -10.14
N ASP A 116 -0.63 -6.11 -11.36
CA ASP A 116 0.12 -6.84 -12.39
C ASP A 116 1.62 -6.59 -12.23
N ASN A 117 2.25 -7.37 -11.35
CA ASN A 117 3.67 -7.22 -11.01
C ASN A 117 4.60 -8.10 -11.85
N ARG A 118 4.17 -8.52 -13.04
CA ARG A 118 5.04 -9.25 -13.97
C ARG A 118 6.23 -8.37 -14.38
N PRO A 119 7.48 -8.88 -14.41
CA PRO A 119 8.66 -8.07 -14.69
C PRO A 119 8.62 -7.27 -16.00
N GLU A 120 7.91 -7.77 -17.02
CA GLU A 120 7.69 -7.11 -18.30
C GLU A 120 6.74 -5.90 -18.22
N ASN A 121 5.89 -5.81 -17.19
CA ASN A 121 4.97 -4.70 -16.96
C ASN A 121 5.58 -3.61 -16.06
N LEU A 122 6.76 -3.85 -15.50
CA LEU A 122 7.42 -2.96 -14.55
C LEU A 122 8.61 -2.25 -15.21
N GLN A 123 8.60 -0.92 -15.12
CA GLN A 123 9.67 -0.07 -15.62
C GLN A 123 10.32 0.69 -14.46
N LEU A 124 11.64 0.56 -14.30
CA LEU A 124 12.43 1.42 -13.42
C LEU A 124 12.57 2.81 -14.03
N MET A 125 12.34 3.83 -13.23
CA MET A 125 12.49 5.24 -13.61
C MET A 125 13.41 5.94 -12.62
N GLU A 126 14.26 6.83 -13.12
CA GLU A 126 15.35 7.44 -12.33
C GLU A 126 14.84 8.51 -11.36
N SER A 127 13.67 9.09 -11.65
CA SER A 127 13.09 10.15 -10.85
C SER A 127 11.57 10.13 -10.81
N TRP A 128 11.02 10.68 -9.72
CA TRP A 128 9.59 10.94 -9.61
C TRP A 128 9.04 11.83 -10.73
N ALA A 129 9.83 12.78 -11.23
CA ALA A 129 9.43 13.67 -12.31
C ALA A 129 9.17 12.88 -13.60
N GLU A 130 10.06 11.97 -13.94
CA GLU A 130 9.91 11.06 -15.07
C GLU A 130 8.67 10.17 -14.91
N HIS A 131 8.45 9.64 -13.71
CA HIS A 131 7.26 8.85 -13.40
C HIS A 131 5.95 9.63 -13.52
N GLN A 132 5.92 10.90 -13.09
CA GLN A 132 4.75 11.76 -13.31
C GLN A 132 4.49 12.03 -14.81
N ILE A 133 5.55 12.13 -15.62
CA ILE A 133 5.44 12.24 -17.07
C ILE A 133 4.89 10.94 -17.66
N ALA A 134 5.32 9.76 -17.19
CA ALA A 134 4.78 8.49 -17.66
C ALA A 134 3.28 8.32 -17.34
N HIS A 135 2.83 8.76 -16.16
CA HIS A 135 1.39 8.80 -15.82
C HIS A 135 0.59 9.83 -16.61
N ALA A 136 1.26 10.85 -17.14
CA ALA A 136 0.59 11.85 -17.94
C ALA A 136 0.20 11.24 -19.29
N GLU A 137 -1.08 10.89 -19.42
CA GLU A 137 -1.68 10.63 -20.73
C GLU A 137 -1.61 11.93 -21.54
N TYR A 138 -0.57 12.04 -22.37
CA TYR A 138 -0.39 13.13 -23.31
C TYR A 138 -1.20 12.84 -24.57
N ARG A 139 -1.98 13.82 -24.99
CA ARG A 139 -2.59 13.84 -26.33
C ARG A 139 -2.08 15.07 -27.06
N ASP A 140 -1.93 14.93 -28.37
CA ASP A 140 -1.70 16.08 -29.23
C ASP A 140 -3.05 16.75 -29.48
N GLU A 141 -3.18 17.98 -28.98
CA GLU A 141 -4.34 18.83 -29.26
C GLU A 141 -3.91 19.98 -30.18
N PRO A 142 -4.72 20.39 -31.17
CA PRO A 142 -4.34 21.46 -32.08
C PRO A 142 -4.21 22.81 -31.36
N CYS A 143 -3.24 23.60 -31.80
CA CYS A 143 -3.11 25.00 -31.41
C CYS A 143 -4.34 25.81 -31.84
N GLY A 144 -4.90 26.62 -30.94
CA GLY A 144 -6.08 27.45 -31.22
C GLY A 144 -5.86 28.59 -32.24
N THR A 145 -4.63 28.76 -32.75
CA THR A 145 -4.31 29.78 -33.77
C THR A 145 -3.79 29.15 -35.06
N CYS A 146 -2.77 28.29 -34.97
CA CYS A 146 -2.10 27.74 -36.15
C CYS A 146 -2.35 26.23 -36.36
N ALA A 147 -3.20 25.61 -35.54
CA ALA A 147 -3.50 24.17 -35.54
C ALA A 147 -2.30 23.22 -35.32
N ALA A 148 -1.07 23.72 -35.16
CA ALA A 148 0.09 22.90 -34.84
C ALA A 148 -0.16 22.03 -33.59
N PRO A 149 0.32 20.77 -33.56
CA PRO A 149 0.08 19.86 -32.43
C PRO A 149 0.76 20.38 -31.16
N VAL A 150 0.00 20.42 -30.06
CA VAL A 150 0.48 20.78 -28.73
C VAL A 150 0.26 19.60 -27.80
N ARG A 151 1.35 19.03 -27.28
CA ARG A 151 1.28 17.94 -26.28
C ARG A 151 0.64 18.43 -24.99
N ARG A 152 -0.43 17.76 -24.55
CA ARG A 152 -1.16 18.10 -23.32
C ARG A 152 -1.50 16.89 -22.49
N SER A 153 -1.24 16.99 -21.19
CA SER A 153 -1.70 16.00 -20.22
C SER A 153 -3.14 16.26 -19.78
N LYS A 154 -3.86 15.21 -19.36
CA LYS A 154 -5.21 15.33 -18.77
C LYS A 154 -5.28 16.37 -17.62
N ALA A 155 -4.22 16.50 -16.82
CA ALA A 155 -4.15 17.43 -15.68
C ALA A 155 -4.09 18.91 -16.11
N HIS A 156 -3.44 19.22 -17.23
CA HIS A 156 -3.32 20.59 -17.74
C HIS A 156 -4.67 21.19 -18.17
N ARG A 157 -5.67 20.36 -18.50
CA ARG A 157 -7.03 20.80 -18.87
C ARG A 157 -7.74 21.59 -17.77
N ARG A 158 -7.34 21.43 -16.49
CA ARG A 158 -8.11 21.93 -15.34
C ARG A 158 -7.68 23.28 -14.79
N LYS A 159 -6.48 23.79 -15.12
CA LYS A 159 -5.93 24.96 -14.37
C LYS A 159 -5.55 26.19 -15.20
N TRP A 160 -5.12 26.07 -16.46
CA TRP A 160 -4.88 27.22 -17.35
C TRP A 160 -4.95 26.78 -18.82
N GLN A 161 -5.89 27.33 -19.58
CA GLN A 161 -6.09 27.06 -21.01
C GLN A 161 -4.99 27.72 -21.86
N ARG A 162 -3.76 27.20 -21.86
CA ARG A 162 -2.81 27.57 -22.92
C ARG A 162 -3.14 26.76 -24.16
N VAL A 163 -4.14 27.22 -24.91
CA VAL A 163 -4.62 26.57 -26.14
C VAL A 163 -3.58 26.68 -27.28
N PHE A 164 -2.47 27.37 -27.06
CA PHE A 164 -1.57 27.85 -28.11
C PHE A 164 -0.16 27.24 -27.99
N CYS A 165 0.49 26.98 -29.13
CA CYS A 165 1.85 26.43 -29.19
C CYS A 165 2.95 27.44 -28.82
N SER A 166 2.65 28.75 -28.82
CA SER A 166 3.63 29.81 -28.56
C SER A 166 2.99 31.08 -27.98
N ARG A 167 3.82 31.99 -27.44
CA ARG A 167 3.39 33.33 -27.01
C ARG A 167 2.85 34.15 -28.19
N SER A 168 3.40 33.97 -29.39
CA SER A 168 2.91 34.65 -30.60
C SER A 168 1.51 34.18 -31.01
N CYS A 169 1.23 32.86 -30.97
CA CYS A 169 -0.12 32.35 -31.21
C CYS A 169 -1.11 32.83 -30.15
N ALA A 170 -0.71 32.84 -28.87
CA ALA A 170 -1.55 33.35 -27.79
C ALA A 170 -1.90 34.85 -27.98
N ALA A 171 -0.92 35.68 -28.40
CA ALA A 171 -1.14 37.09 -28.68
C ALA A 171 -2.08 37.30 -29.88
N ALA A 172 -1.87 36.54 -30.97
CA ALA A 172 -2.70 36.61 -32.17
C ALA A 172 -4.17 36.27 -31.89
N ALA A 173 -4.44 35.28 -31.05
CA ALA A 173 -5.81 34.94 -30.65
C ALA A 173 -6.51 36.05 -29.84
N GLY A 174 -5.78 36.75 -28.96
CA GLY A 174 -6.33 37.86 -28.18
C GLY A 174 -6.66 39.10 -29.03
N SER A 175 -5.97 39.29 -30.15
CA SER A 175 -6.23 40.39 -31.10
C SER A 175 -7.60 40.26 -31.78
N VAL A 176 -8.02 39.03 -32.09
CA VAL A 176 -9.30 38.74 -32.76
C VAL A 176 -10.50 39.01 -31.84
N SER A 177 -10.36 38.70 -30.54
CA SER A 177 -11.43 38.92 -29.54
C SER A 177 -11.69 40.40 -29.24
N ASN A 178 -10.66 41.24 -29.32
CA ASN A 178 -10.81 42.69 -29.12
C ASN A 178 -11.43 43.39 -30.33
N ALA A 179 -11.14 42.93 -31.55
CA ALA A 179 -11.77 43.43 -32.77
C ALA A 179 -13.28 43.11 -32.82
N ALA A 180 -13.68 41.89 -32.43
CA ALA A 180 -15.10 41.49 -32.38
C ALA A 180 -15.93 42.30 -31.36
N LYS A 181 -15.32 42.78 -30.26
CA LYS A 181 -15.98 43.66 -29.28
C LYS A 181 -16.07 45.12 -29.73
N ALA A 182 -15.17 45.57 -30.60
CA ALA A 182 -15.15 46.94 -31.09
C ALA A 182 -16.17 47.21 -32.21
N GLY A 183 -16.63 46.18 -32.94
CA GLY A 183 -17.63 46.28 -34.01
C GLY A 183 -19.09 46.07 -33.60
N ALA A 184 -19.38 45.90 -32.31
CA ALA A 184 -20.73 45.66 -31.77
C ALA A 184 -21.32 46.90 -31.05
N ARG A 185 -21.03 48.11 -31.55
CA ARG A 185 -21.62 49.37 -31.09
C ARG A 185 -22.45 50.01 -32.18
#